data_AF-A0A965KDZ5-F1
#
_entry.id   AF-A0A965KDZ5-F1
#
_cell.length_a   1.000
_cell.length_b   1.000
_cell.length_c   1.000
_cell.angle_alpha   90.00
_cell.angle_beta   90.00
_cell.angle_gamma   90.00
#
_symmetry.space_group_name_H-M   'P 1'
#
loop_
_entity.id
_entity.type
_entity.pdbx_description
1 polymer ?
#
loop_
_entity_poly.entity_id
_entity_poly.type
_entity_poly.pdbx_seq_one_letter_code
_entity_poly.pdbx_strand_id
1 'polypeptide(L)'
;MLRFTLATLLALGALLPGRVASQDLPPNLITGNAPVSPGDQPDRRTVLGLADQALAAGLSSTASGFYAQLLADPKLGDKDRELAGLGLSAAYIERTRTAEAKATVKFLPKSARKSLREGLIALLENDTDGARAFSAELNIAALPPHEIAWGHALRWMVAGAESDNLTINLAQEAIARTSVSEEQRQRIEVLGYRAMIVAGKVEQRTVSALRDLAADAKGTPLAFDYARNLALALA
;
A
#
# COMPACT_ATOMS: atom_id res chain seq x y z
N MET A 1 41.47 -35.55 54.02
CA MET A 1 40.68 -36.80 54.18
C MET A 1 40.28 -37.28 52.78
N LEU A 2 40.49 -38.58 52.52
CA LEU A 2 40.09 -39.42 51.34
C LEU A 2 40.37 -38.84 49.94
N ARG A 3 41.40 -39.29 49.18
CA ARG A 3 41.53 -40.58 48.45
C ARG A 3 40.32 -40.91 47.57
N PHE A 4 40.45 -40.76 46.24
CA PHE A 4 40.59 -41.88 45.28
C PHE A 4 40.77 -41.36 43.83
N THR A 5 41.93 -41.68 43.26
CA THR A 5 42.28 -41.81 41.83
C THR A 5 41.43 -42.94 41.19
N LEU A 6 41.25 -43.17 39.88
CA LEU A 6 42.11 -43.10 38.69
C LEU A 6 41.28 -43.63 37.48
N ALA A 7 41.58 -43.22 36.24
CA ALA A 7 41.69 -44.04 35.01
C ALA A 7 41.60 -43.11 33.76
N THR A 8 42.68 -42.61 33.16
CA THR A 8 43.53 -43.25 32.10
C THR A 8 42.68 -43.90 30.99
N LEU A 9 42.74 -43.53 29.70
CA LEU A 9 43.83 -43.62 28.70
C LEU A 9 43.34 -42.90 27.41
N LEU A 10 44.17 -42.15 26.65
CA LEU A 10 44.92 -42.59 25.44
C LEU A 10 44.00 -43.32 24.41
N ALA A 11 43.94 -43.01 23.11
CA ALA A 11 44.89 -42.37 22.22
C ALA A 11 44.25 -42.15 20.81
N LEU A 12 45.01 -41.44 19.97
CA LEU A 12 45.15 -41.60 18.52
C LEU A 12 44.02 -41.15 17.57
N GLY A 13 44.39 -40.28 16.63
CA GLY A 13 43.76 -40.24 15.30
C GLY A 13 43.79 -38.87 14.64
N ALA A 14 44.93 -38.50 14.07
CA ALA A 14 45.04 -37.34 13.21
C ALA A 14 44.26 -37.53 11.88
N LEU A 15 43.62 -36.43 11.46
CA LEU A 15 43.29 -36.01 10.08
C LEU A 15 42.29 -36.83 9.25
N LEU A 16 41.15 -36.18 8.97
CA LEU A 16 40.57 -35.97 7.64
C LEU A 16 39.65 -34.72 7.72
N PRO A 17 39.66 -33.79 6.75
CA PRO A 17 38.68 -32.71 6.69
C PRO A 17 37.34 -33.29 6.20
N GLY A 18 36.61 -33.90 7.13
CA GLY A 18 35.26 -34.40 6.91
C GLY A 18 34.27 -33.26 7.01
N ARG A 19 33.59 -32.98 5.88
CA ARG A 19 32.40 -32.15 5.71
C ARG A 19 31.67 -31.83 7.02
N VAL A 20 31.61 -30.54 7.37
CA VAL A 20 30.62 -30.01 8.30
C VAL A 20 29.26 -30.26 7.67
N ALA A 21 28.55 -31.28 8.13
CA ALA A 21 27.14 -31.44 7.83
C ALA A 21 26.42 -30.28 8.50
N SER A 22 25.90 -29.36 7.68
CA SER A 22 24.87 -28.43 8.14
C SER A 22 23.77 -29.28 8.74
N GLN A 23 23.47 -29.12 10.03
CA GLN A 23 22.24 -29.65 10.58
C GLN A 23 21.11 -28.90 9.85
N ASP A 24 20.46 -29.58 8.91
CA ASP A 24 19.25 -29.06 8.29
C ASP A 24 18.24 -28.81 9.41
N LEU A 25 17.91 -27.54 9.61
CA LEU A 25 16.79 -27.14 10.43
C LEU A 25 15.54 -27.87 9.91
N PRO A 26 14.67 -28.39 10.80
CA PRO A 26 13.42 -29.00 10.37
C PRO A 26 12.66 -28.02 9.47
N PRO A 27 12.03 -28.49 8.38
CA PRO A 27 11.36 -27.62 7.44
C PRO A 27 10.34 -26.75 8.17
N ASN A 28 10.46 -25.44 7.95
CA ASN A 28 9.65 -24.42 8.56
C ASN A 28 8.17 -24.62 8.13
N LEU A 29 7.37 -25.26 8.98
CA LEU A 29 5.95 -25.54 8.72
C LEU A 29 5.08 -24.27 8.61
N ILE A 30 5.65 -23.09 8.86
CA ILE A 30 4.96 -21.80 8.80
C ILE A 30 5.18 -21.09 7.45
N THR A 31 6.19 -21.48 6.66
CA THR A 31 6.50 -20.86 5.34
C THR A 31 6.49 -21.85 4.17
N GLY A 32 6.18 -23.12 4.42
CA GLY A 32 5.94 -24.06 3.35
C GLY A 32 4.63 -23.71 2.65
N ASN A 33 4.67 -23.45 1.34
CA ASN A 33 3.46 -23.46 0.52
C ASN A 33 2.83 -24.85 0.69
N ALA A 34 1.82 -24.94 1.57
CA ALA A 34 0.99 -26.13 1.64
C ALA A 34 0.50 -26.41 0.22
N PRO A 35 0.64 -27.64 -0.30
CA PRO A 35 0.12 -27.96 -1.61
C PRO A 35 -1.39 -27.71 -1.59
N VAL A 36 -1.80 -26.60 -2.21
CA VAL A 36 -3.21 -26.32 -2.46
C VAL A 36 -3.69 -27.39 -3.44
N SER A 37 -4.64 -28.20 -2.98
CA SER A 37 -5.30 -29.19 -3.84
C SER A 37 -5.86 -28.47 -5.07
N PRO A 38 -5.74 -29.02 -6.29
CA PRO A 38 -6.27 -28.40 -7.51
C PRO A 38 -7.78 -28.11 -7.51
N GLY A 39 -8.50 -28.48 -6.45
CA GLY A 39 -9.92 -28.18 -6.22
C GLY A 39 -10.22 -27.09 -5.19
N ASP A 40 -9.21 -26.52 -4.51
CA ASP A 40 -9.39 -25.54 -3.41
C ASP A 40 -9.15 -24.09 -3.84
N GLN A 41 -9.12 -23.79 -5.14
CA GLN A 41 -9.10 -22.39 -5.55
C GLN A 41 -10.40 -21.72 -5.12
N PRO A 42 -10.34 -20.70 -4.24
CA PRO A 42 -11.54 -19.99 -3.82
C PRO A 42 -12.26 -19.44 -5.05
N ASP A 43 -13.59 -19.49 -5.01
CA ASP A 43 -14.41 -18.93 -6.08
C ASP A 43 -13.99 -17.47 -6.39
N ARG A 44 -14.03 -17.08 -7.66
CA ARG A 44 -13.56 -15.75 -8.12
C ARG A 44 -14.24 -14.63 -7.37
N ARG A 45 -15.54 -14.78 -7.09
CA ARG A 45 -16.33 -13.80 -6.34
C ARG A 45 -15.84 -13.67 -4.91
N THR A 46 -15.42 -14.79 -4.31
CA THR A 46 -14.78 -14.81 -2.99
C THR A 46 -13.44 -14.08 -3.03
N VAL A 47 -12.60 -14.33 -4.05
CA VAL A 47 -11.30 -13.64 -4.18
C VAL A 47 -11.47 -12.14 -4.39
N LEU A 48 -12.43 -11.70 -5.21
CA LEU A 48 -12.73 -10.28 -5.40
C LEU A 48 -13.20 -9.63 -4.09
N GLY A 49 -14.10 -10.29 -3.36
CA GLY A 49 -14.54 -9.82 -2.04
C GLY A 49 -13.40 -9.72 -1.02
N LEU A 50 -12.48 -10.69 -1.01
CA LEU A 50 -11.28 -10.65 -0.15
C LEU A 50 -10.33 -9.52 -0.55
N ALA A 51 -10.16 -9.26 -1.85
CA ALA A 51 -9.37 -8.16 -2.36
C ALA A 51 -9.94 -6.80 -1.91
N ASP A 52 -11.26 -6.62 -2.06
CA ASP A 52 -11.97 -5.41 -1.64
C ASP A 52 -11.88 -5.20 -0.12
N GLN A 53 -12.03 -6.26 0.68
CA GLN A 53 -11.89 -6.21 2.13
C GLN A 53 -10.45 -5.86 2.55
N ALA A 54 -9.45 -6.48 1.92
CA ALA A 54 -8.05 -6.17 2.18
C ALA A 54 -7.75 -4.69 1.86
N LEU A 55 -8.24 -4.19 0.72
CA LEU A 55 -8.06 -2.78 0.34
C LEU A 55 -8.80 -1.85 1.31
N ALA A 56 -10.03 -2.18 1.71
CA ALA A 56 -10.79 -1.38 2.68
C ALA A 56 -10.08 -1.31 4.04
N ALA A 57 -9.38 -2.38 4.43
CA ALA A 57 -8.59 -2.48 5.66
C ALA A 57 -7.17 -1.89 5.55
N GLY A 58 -6.81 -1.23 4.44
CA GLY A 58 -5.48 -0.64 4.25
C GLY A 58 -4.37 -1.66 3.93
N LEU A 59 -4.72 -2.94 3.73
CA LEU A 59 -3.77 -4.01 3.39
C LEU A 59 -3.46 -4.01 1.89
N SER A 60 -2.99 -2.87 1.37
CA SER A 60 -2.78 -2.64 -0.06
C SER A 60 -1.81 -3.63 -0.72
N SER A 61 -0.82 -4.15 0.02
CA SER A 61 0.04 -5.21 -0.52
C SER A 61 -0.72 -6.51 -0.76
N THR A 62 -1.52 -6.94 0.21
CA THR A 62 -2.36 -8.13 0.12
C THR A 62 -3.43 -7.98 -0.96
N ALA A 63 -4.12 -6.84 -0.98
CA ALA A 63 -5.12 -6.53 -1.99
C ALA A 63 -4.54 -6.58 -3.41
N SER A 64 -3.35 -6.00 -3.62
CA SER A 64 -2.68 -6.04 -4.93
C SER A 64 -2.39 -7.47 -5.41
N GLY A 65 -2.06 -8.39 -4.49
CA GLY A 65 -1.87 -9.81 -4.82
C GLY A 65 -3.16 -10.47 -5.31
N PHE A 66 -4.27 -10.27 -4.59
CA PHE A 66 -5.57 -10.84 -4.98
C PHE A 66 -6.10 -10.27 -6.29
N TYR A 67 -6.00 -8.95 -6.51
CA TYR A 67 -6.43 -8.37 -7.79
C TYR A 67 -5.54 -8.82 -8.96
N ALA A 68 -4.22 -8.93 -8.77
CA ALA A 68 -3.33 -9.45 -9.80
C ALA A 68 -3.66 -10.91 -10.15
N GLN A 69 -3.98 -11.73 -9.14
CA GLN A 69 -4.44 -13.10 -9.34
C GLN A 69 -5.73 -13.16 -10.16
N LEU A 70 -6.70 -12.30 -9.86
CA LEU A 70 -7.95 -12.21 -10.62
C LEU A 70 -7.69 -11.81 -12.08
N LEU A 71 -6.87 -10.79 -12.32
CA LEU A 71 -6.59 -10.30 -13.66
C LEU A 71 -5.82 -11.30 -14.52
N ALA A 72 -5.06 -12.21 -13.90
CA ALA A 72 -4.38 -13.31 -14.58
C ALA A 72 -5.34 -14.40 -15.09
N ASP A 73 -6.59 -14.45 -14.61
CA ASP A 73 -7.58 -15.41 -15.11
C ASP A 73 -8.15 -14.96 -16.47
N PRO A 74 -7.92 -15.72 -17.55
CA PRO A 74 -8.47 -15.39 -18.87
C PRO A 74 -10.01 -15.49 -18.93
N LYS A 75 -10.64 -16.20 -17.99
CA LYS A 75 -12.10 -16.38 -17.91
C LYS A 75 -12.79 -15.30 -17.07
N LEU A 76 -12.04 -14.34 -16.49
CA LEU A 76 -12.64 -13.24 -15.75
C LEU A 76 -13.45 -12.35 -16.70
N GLY A 77 -14.73 -12.19 -16.41
CA GLY A 77 -15.64 -11.35 -17.20
C GLY A 77 -15.27 -9.87 -17.13
N ASP A 78 -15.66 -9.10 -18.14
CA ASP A 78 -15.22 -7.72 -18.34
C ASP A 78 -15.52 -6.80 -17.13
N LYS A 79 -16.70 -6.95 -16.53
CA LYS A 79 -17.09 -6.17 -15.35
C LYS A 79 -16.17 -6.43 -14.15
N ASP A 80 -15.89 -7.70 -13.85
CA ASP A 80 -15.03 -8.05 -12.72
C ASP A 80 -13.57 -7.72 -13.02
N ARG A 81 -13.16 -7.78 -14.29
CA ARG A 81 -11.84 -7.34 -14.76
C ARG A 81 -11.66 -5.83 -14.58
N GLU A 82 -12.67 -5.03 -14.92
CA GLU A 82 -12.66 -3.59 -14.65
C GLU A 82 -12.56 -3.31 -13.15
N LEU A 83 -13.38 -3.96 -12.32
CA LEU A 83 -13.34 -3.81 -10.87
C LEU A 83 -11.97 -4.19 -10.29
N ALA A 84 -11.41 -5.32 -10.72
CA ALA A 84 -10.10 -5.77 -10.28
C ALA A 84 -8.99 -4.81 -10.71
N GLY A 85 -9.06 -4.22 -11.90
CA GLY A 85 -8.09 -3.22 -12.35
C GLY A 85 -8.20 -1.88 -11.61
N LEU A 86 -9.43 -1.43 -11.28
CA LEU A 86 -9.66 -0.25 -10.45
C LEU A 86 -9.16 -0.44 -9.00
N GLY A 87 -9.34 -1.65 -8.46
CA GLY A 87 -8.82 -2.03 -7.13
C GLY A 87 -7.31 -2.18 -7.11
N LEU A 88 -6.72 -2.82 -8.13
CA LEU A 88 -5.26 -2.98 -8.25
C LEU A 88 -4.56 -1.64 -8.37
N SER A 89 -5.09 -0.74 -9.21
CA SER A 89 -4.53 0.61 -9.36
C SER A 89 -4.61 1.42 -8.07
N ALA A 90 -5.71 1.33 -7.32
CA ALA A 90 -5.82 1.96 -6.00
C ALA A 90 -4.77 1.42 -5.00
N ALA A 91 -4.61 0.09 -4.95
CA ALA A 91 -3.60 -0.56 -4.12
C ALA A 91 -2.16 -0.13 -4.49
N TYR A 92 -1.87 0.11 -5.77
CA TYR A 92 -0.59 0.65 -6.20
C TYR A 92 -0.41 2.13 -5.85
N ILE A 93 -1.45 2.95 -5.97
CA ILE A 93 -1.43 4.37 -5.58
C ILE A 93 -1.12 4.53 -4.08
N GLU A 94 -1.81 3.78 -3.21
CA GLU A 94 -1.56 3.81 -1.76
C GLU A 94 -0.12 3.40 -1.40
N ARG A 95 0.49 2.55 -2.23
CA ARG A 95 1.88 2.12 -2.09
C ARG A 95 2.87 3.00 -2.84
N THR A 96 2.42 4.08 -3.46
CA THR A 96 3.24 5.00 -4.26
C THR A 96 3.99 4.31 -5.40
N ARG A 97 3.42 3.23 -5.94
CA ARG A 97 3.91 2.48 -7.11
C ARG A 97 3.31 3.05 -8.39
N THR A 98 3.71 4.26 -8.74
CA THR A 98 3.08 5.08 -9.79
C THR A 98 3.17 4.44 -11.17
N ALA A 99 4.32 3.84 -11.52
CA ALA A 99 4.52 3.17 -12.80
C ALA A 99 3.54 2.00 -13.00
N GLU A 100 3.37 1.16 -11.97
CA GLU A 100 2.44 0.02 -12.00
C GLU A 100 0.98 0.46 -11.97
N ALA A 101 0.66 1.51 -11.21
CA ALA A 101 -0.67 2.11 -11.21
C ALA A 101 -1.03 2.63 -12.61
N LYS A 102 -0.13 3.38 -13.25
CA LYS A 102 -0.31 3.92 -14.60
C LYS A 102 -0.48 2.83 -15.66
N ALA A 103 0.34 1.77 -15.57
CA ALA A 103 0.21 0.62 -16.46
C ALA A 103 -1.14 -0.08 -16.31
N THR A 104 -1.64 -0.20 -15.08
CA THR A 104 -2.95 -0.82 -14.78
C THR A 104 -4.10 0.01 -15.34
N VAL A 105 -4.06 1.34 -15.15
CA VAL A 105 -5.14 2.26 -15.53
C VAL A 105 -5.28 2.42 -17.05
N LYS A 106 -4.19 2.24 -17.81
CA LYS A 106 -4.16 2.38 -19.27
C LYS A 106 -5.27 1.60 -19.98
N PHE A 107 -5.59 0.40 -19.51
CA PHE A 107 -6.53 -0.52 -20.15
C PHE A 107 -7.96 -0.44 -19.60
N LEU A 108 -8.20 0.42 -18.61
CA LEU A 108 -9.54 0.59 -18.03
C LEU A 108 -10.44 1.42 -18.95
N PRO A 109 -11.75 1.13 -19.01
CA PRO A 109 -12.71 1.96 -19.72
C PRO A 109 -12.82 3.36 -19.08
N LYS A 110 -13.21 4.36 -19.89
CA LYS A 110 -13.41 5.73 -19.40
C LYS A 110 -14.53 5.77 -18.36
N SER A 111 -14.23 6.23 -17.16
CA SER A 111 -15.18 6.38 -16.05
C SER A 111 -14.67 7.40 -15.04
N ALA A 112 -15.55 7.93 -14.17
CA ALA A 112 -15.13 8.83 -13.09
C ALA A 112 -14.11 8.16 -12.15
N ARG A 113 -14.25 6.84 -11.91
CA ARG A 113 -13.32 6.06 -11.09
C ARG A 113 -11.94 5.99 -11.74
N LYS A 114 -11.88 5.80 -13.07
CA LYS A 114 -10.63 5.86 -13.84
C LYS A 114 -9.98 7.23 -13.71
N SER A 115 -10.72 8.30 -13.98
CA SER A 115 -10.21 9.68 -13.91
C SER A 115 -9.70 10.05 -12.51
N LEU A 116 -10.34 9.56 -11.45
CA LEU A 116 -9.82 9.70 -10.09
C LEU A 116 -8.43 9.07 -9.94
N ARG A 117 -8.20 7.85 -10.47
CA ARG A 117 -6.87 7.22 -10.40
C ARG A 117 -5.85 7.99 -11.23
N GLU A 118 -6.22 8.44 -12.42
CA GLU A 118 -5.34 9.24 -13.28
C GLU A 118 -4.90 10.54 -12.59
N GLY A 119 -5.84 11.25 -11.94
CA GLY A 119 -5.52 12.46 -11.17
C GLY A 119 -4.60 12.19 -9.97
N LEU A 120 -4.85 11.13 -9.21
CA LEU A 120 -3.99 10.74 -8.08
C LEU A 120 -2.59 10.30 -8.55
N ILE A 121 -2.50 9.59 -9.68
CA ILE A 121 -1.22 9.23 -10.28
C ILE A 121 -0.46 10.49 -10.73
N ALA A 122 -1.14 11.43 -11.38
CA ALA A 122 -0.53 12.69 -11.82
C ALA A 122 0.09 13.48 -10.65
N LEU A 123 -0.60 13.57 -9.51
CA LEU A 123 -0.05 14.16 -8.28
C LEU A 123 1.24 13.48 -7.83
N LEU A 124 1.26 12.15 -7.82
CA LEU A 124 2.43 11.37 -7.39
C LEU A 124 3.57 11.39 -8.42
N GLU A 125 3.30 11.76 -9.66
CA GLU A 125 4.30 11.99 -10.72
C GLU A 125 4.76 13.47 -10.77
N ASN A 126 4.28 14.32 -9.85
CA ASN A 126 4.48 15.78 -9.87
C ASN A 126 3.93 16.47 -11.14
N ASP A 127 2.99 15.84 -11.84
CA ASP A 127 2.24 16.42 -12.96
C ASP A 127 1.06 17.24 -12.42
N THR A 128 1.37 18.45 -11.95
CA THR A 128 0.40 19.35 -11.33
C THR A 128 -0.68 19.84 -12.31
N ASP A 129 -0.33 20.07 -13.58
CA ASP A 129 -1.28 20.48 -14.61
C ASP A 129 -2.24 19.33 -14.97
N GLY A 130 -1.72 18.10 -15.13
CA GLY A 130 -2.54 16.92 -15.32
C GLY A 130 -3.46 16.66 -14.13
N ALA A 131 -2.93 16.73 -12.91
CA ALA A 131 -3.73 16.57 -11.69
C ALA A 131 -4.86 17.62 -11.59
N ARG A 132 -4.57 18.88 -11.93
CA ARG A 132 -5.57 19.96 -11.98
C ARG A 132 -6.66 19.65 -13.01
N ALA A 133 -6.30 19.25 -14.22
CA ALA A 133 -7.25 18.91 -15.27
C ALA A 133 -8.20 17.79 -14.83
N PHE A 134 -7.65 16.69 -14.30
CA PHE A 134 -8.47 15.59 -13.78
C PHE A 134 -9.35 16.01 -12.59
N SER A 135 -8.82 16.82 -11.67
CA SER A 135 -9.56 17.32 -10.51
C SER A 135 -10.77 18.19 -10.91
N ALA A 136 -10.60 19.04 -11.92
CA ALA A 136 -11.65 19.93 -12.43
C ALA A 136 -12.77 19.16 -13.14
N GLU A 137 -12.42 18.13 -13.92
CA GLU A 137 -13.39 17.32 -14.68
C GLU A 137 -14.04 16.19 -13.86
N LEU A 138 -13.48 15.85 -12.69
CA LEU A 138 -13.95 14.73 -11.89
C LEU A 138 -15.37 14.99 -11.35
N ASN A 139 -16.32 14.22 -11.86
CA ASN A 139 -17.67 14.13 -11.30
C ASN A 139 -17.66 13.24 -10.05
N ILE A 140 -17.41 13.85 -8.88
CA ILE A 140 -17.39 13.17 -7.58
C ILE A 140 -18.74 12.49 -7.28
N ALA A 141 -19.87 13.06 -7.71
CA ALA A 141 -21.19 12.49 -7.46
C ALA A 141 -21.43 11.17 -8.21
N ALA A 142 -20.62 10.86 -9.23
CA ALA A 142 -20.65 9.58 -9.94
C ALA A 142 -19.74 8.50 -9.32
N LEU A 143 -18.99 8.83 -8.26
CA LEU A 143 -18.15 7.87 -7.55
C LEU A 143 -18.97 7.02 -6.58
N PRO A 144 -18.59 5.74 -6.35
CA PRO A 144 -19.20 4.96 -5.29
C PRO A 144 -18.83 5.55 -3.91
N PRO A 145 -19.65 5.32 -2.86
CA PRO A 145 -19.46 5.97 -1.55
C PRO A 145 -18.05 5.87 -0.96
N HIS A 146 -17.41 4.70 -1.09
CA HIS A 146 -16.06 4.46 -0.58
C HIS A 146 -14.95 5.20 -1.37
N GLU A 147 -15.27 5.87 -2.48
CA GLU A 147 -14.32 6.66 -3.28
C GLU A 147 -14.58 8.16 -3.24
N ILE A 148 -15.70 8.61 -2.69
CA ILE A 148 -16.06 10.03 -2.63
C ILE A 148 -14.98 10.82 -1.87
N ALA A 149 -14.54 10.33 -0.71
CA ALA A 149 -13.48 10.96 0.07
C ALA A 149 -12.16 11.05 -0.71
N TRP A 150 -11.82 10.05 -1.52
CA TRP A 150 -10.64 10.09 -2.40
C TRP A 150 -10.78 11.14 -3.50
N GLY A 151 -11.99 11.37 -4.02
CA GLY A 151 -12.27 12.47 -4.95
C GLY A 151 -12.04 13.85 -4.31
N HIS A 152 -12.47 14.04 -3.06
CA HIS A 152 -12.17 15.26 -2.32
C HIS A 152 -10.68 15.37 -1.96
N ALA A 153 -10.00 14.24 -1.70
CA ALA A 153 -8.57 14.19 -1.47
C ALA A 153 -7.76 14.66 -2.69
N LEU A 154 -8.17 14.29 -3.91
CA LEU A 154 -7.57 14.81 -5.14
C LEU A 154 -7.65 16.36 -5.20
N ARG A 155 -8.83 16.92 -4.90
CA ARG A 155 -9.01 18.39 -4.85
C ARG A 155 -8.16 19.05 -3.78
N TRP A 156 -8.11 18.46 -2.59
CA TRP A 156 -7.29 18.95 -1.48
C TRP A 156 -5.81 19.00 -1.85
N MET A 157 -5.27 17.94 -2.44
CA MET A 157 -3.86 17.86 -2.83
C MET A 157 -3.51 18.83 -3.97
N VAL A 158 -4.39 19.00 -4.97
CA VAL A 158 -4.22 20.01 -6.03
C VAL A 158 -4.23 21.42 -5.45
N ALA A 159 -5.19 21.74 -4.57
CA ALA A 159 -5.24 23.04 -3.89
C ALA A 159 -4.00 23.30 -3.03
N GLY A 160 -3.45 22.25 -2.40
CA GLY A 160 -2.18 22.29 -1.68
C GLY A 160 -1.01 22.70 -2.57
N ALA A 161 -0.91 22.17 -3.79
CA ALA A 161 0.13 22.55 -4.75
C ALA A 161 0.00 24.03 -5.19
N GLU A 162 -1.22 24.55 -5.24
CA GLU A 162 -1.56 25.91 -5.66
C GLU A 162 -1.57 26.94 -4.52
N SER A 163 -1.47 26.49 -3.27
CA SER A 163 -1.65 27.33 -2.07
C SER A 163 -3.04 28.00 -2.00
N ASP A 164 -4.07 27.35 -2.54
CA ASP A 164 -5.47 27.78 -2.42
C ASP A 164 -6.05 27.34 -1.07
N ASN A 165 -5.86 28.19 -0.06
CA ASN A 165 -6.30 27.92 1.31
C ASN A 165 -7.81 27.72 1.46
N LEU A 166 -8.64 28.37 0.61
CA LEU A 166 -10.10 28.20 0.68
C LEU A 166 -10.47 26.78 0.24
N THR A 167 -9.96 26.35 -0.91
CA THR A 167 -10.24 25.01 -1.44
C THR A 167 -9.64 23.93 -0.56
N ILE A 168 -8.46 24.16 0.05
CA ILE A 168 -7.88 23.26 1.05
C ILE A 168 -8.88 22.99 2.19
N ASN A 169 -9.41 24.04 2.82
CA ASN A 169 -10.31 23.91 3.97
C ASN A 169 -11.63 23.22 3.59
N LEU A 170 -12.23 23.60 2.46
CA LEU A 170 -13.48 22.99 1.97
C LEU A 170 -13.30 21.51 1.65
N ALA A 171 -12.17 21.15 1.02
CA ALA A 171 -11.88 19.76 0.69
C ALA A 171 -11.60 18.92 1.94
N GLN A 172 -10.90 19.46 2.95
CA GLN A 172 -10.69 18.78 4.23
C GLN A 172 -12.01 18.51 4.97
N GLU A 173 -12.92 19.48 5.02
CA GLU A 173 -14.25 19.28 5.61
C GLU A 173 -15.03 18.19 4.86
N ALA A 174 -14.98 18.21 3.52
CA ALA A 174 -15.63 17.19 2.71
C ALA A 174 -15.04 15.78 2.92
N ILE A 175 -13.72 15.65 3.04
CA ILE A 175 -13.05 14.39 3.39
C ILE A 175 -13.51 13.89 4.76
N ALA A 176 -13.59 14.77 5.75
CA ALA A 176 -14.05 14.41 7.09
C ALA A 176 -15.50 13.91 7.10
N ARG A 177 -16.38 14.52 6.28
CA ARG A 177 -17.80 14.15 6.16
C ARG A 177 -18.05 12.88 5.35
N THR A 178 -17.18 12.55 4.38
CA THR A 178 -17.43 11.50 3.39
C THR A 178 -16.55 10.26 3.54
N SER A 179 -15.49 10.32 4.35
CA SER A 179 -14.68 9.15 4.69
C SER A 179 -15.54 8.07 5.37
N VAL A 180 -15.43 6.83 4.89
CA VAL A 180 -16.22 5.69 5.41
C VAL A 180 -15.58 5.01 6.63
N SER A 181 -14.34 5.37 6.97
CA SER A 181 -13.63 4.88 8.15
C SER A 181 -12.49 5.84 8.54
N GLU A 182 -12.01 5.73 9.77
CA GLU A 182 -10.79 6.42 10.23
C GLU A 182 -9.57 5.98 9.42
N GLU A 183 -9.48 4.68 9.15
CA GLU A 183 -8.42 4.07 8.33
C GLU A 183 -8.35 4.69 6.93
N GLN A 184 -9.49 4.96 6.29
CA GLN A 184 -9.50 5.65 5.00
C GLN A 184 -8.96 7.09 5.14
N ARG A 185 -9.35 7.80 6.19
CA ARG A 185 -8.91 9.18 6.43
C ARG A 185 -7.40 9.25 6.62
N GLN A 186 -6.84 8.34 7.42
CA GLN A 186 -5.40 8.26 7.67
C GLN A 186 -4.62 7.93 6.40
N ARG A 187 -5.11 7.02 5.56
CA ARG A 187 -4.48 6.74 4.26
C ARG A 187 -4.53 7.92 3.29
N ILE A 188 -5.63 8.67 3.28
CA ILE A 188 -5.74 9.93 2.52
C ILE A 188 -4.70 10.94 3.02
N GLU A 189 -4.55 11.09 4.34
CA GLU A 189 -3.56 11.99 4.95
C GLU A 189 -2.12 11.59 4.58
N VAL A 190 -1.77 10.31 4.73
CA VAL A 190 -0.46 9.77 4.34
C VAL A 190 -0.15 10.05 2.87
N LEU A 191 -1.12 9.85 1.98
CA LEU A 191 -0.94 10.11 0.54
C LEU A 191 -0.77 11.61 0.26
N GLY A 192 -1.51 12.46 0.98
CA GLY A 192 -1.35 13.91 0.89
C GLY A 192 0.03 14.40 1.28
N TYR A 193 0.59 13.90 2.38
CA TYR A 193 1.97 14.19 2.75
C TYR A 193 2.95 13.76 1.67
N ARG A 194 2.76 12.57 1.07
CA ARG A 194 3.58 12.13 -0.06
C ARG A 194 3.48 13.10 -1.24
N ALA A 195 2.27 13.52 -1.62
CA ALA A 195 2.07 14.44 -2.74
C ALA A 195 2.77 15.79 -2.49
N MET A 196 2.67 16.35 -1.28
CA MET A 196 3.38 17.58 -0.91
C MET A 196 4.91 17.43 -0.99
N ILE A 197 5.44 16.30 -0.52
CA ILE A 197 6.89 16.00 -0.61
C ILE A 197 7.33 15.91 -2.07
N VAL A 198 6.60 15.18 -2.91
CA VAL A 198 6.88 15.03 -4.34
C VAL A 198 6.83 16.38 -5.08
N ALA A 199 5.91 17.27 -4.69
CA ALA A 199 5.82 18.63 -5.23
C ALA A 199 6.90 19.59 -4.72
N GLY A 200 7.83 19.14 -3.85
CA GLY A 200 8.85 19.99 -3.25
C GLY A 200 8.30 20.99 -2.23
N LYS A 201 7.05 20.81 -1.76
CA LYS A 201 6.37 21.67 -0.79
C LYS A 201 6.62 21.16 0.63
N VAL A 202 7.89 20.94 0.98
CA VAL A 202 8.28 20.50 2.31
C VAL A 202 8.60 21.71 3.17
N GLU A 203 7.70 22.03 4.10
CA GLU A 203 7.91 23.07 5.10
C GLU A 203 8.30 22.47 6.44
N GLN A 204 8.92 23.28 7.32
CA GLN A 204 9.30 22.84 8.66
C GLN A 204 8.08 22.33 9.46
N ARG A 205 6.90 22.93 9.25
CA ARG A 205 5.64 22.46 9.85
C ARG A 205 5.27 21.05 9.40
N THR A 206 5.52 20.71 8.14
CA THR A 206 5.24 19.38 7.57
C THR A 206 6.16 18.33 8.20
N VAL A 207 7.45 18.67 8.36
CA VAL A 207 8.44 17.81 9.03
C VAL A 207 8.09 17.58 10.50
N SER A 208 7.70 18.64 11.22
CA SER A 208 7.25 18.51 12.62
C SER A 208 5.99 17.66 12.74
N ALA A 209 4.97 17.91 11.92
CA ALA A 209 3.74 17.14 11.92
C ALA A 209 3.98 15.65 11.64
N LEU A 210 4.80 15.32 10.63
CA LEU A 210 5.15 13.93 10.33
C LEU A 210 5.92 13.25 11.46
N ARG A 211 6.75 13.99 12.21
CA ARG A 211 7.46 13.47 13.38
C ARG A 211 6.50 13.15 14.51
N ASP A 212 5.57 14.05 14.81
CA ASP A 212 4.57 13.87 15.86
C ASP A 212 3.63 12.71 15.51
N LEU A 213 3.12 12.66 14.27
CA LEU A 213 2.28 11.58 13.78
C LEU A 213 2.98 10.20 13.82
N ALA A 214 4.26 10.14 13.45
CA ALA A 214 5.02 8.90 13.54
C ALA A 214 5.25 8.44 14.99
N ALA A 215 5.41 9.38 15.92
CA ALA A 215 5.57 9.09 17.34
C ALA A 215 4.24 8.63 17.97
N ASP A 216 3.14 9.31 17.65
CA ASP A 216 1.80 9.01 18.18
C ASP A 216 1.26 7.68 17.64
N ALA A 217 1.56 7.35 16.38
CA ALA A 217 1.14 6.10 15.75
C ALA A 217 2.02 4.88 16.14
N LYS A 218 3.00 5.04 17.05
CA LYS A 218 4.00 4.01 17.36
C LYS A 218 3.34 2.67 17.73
N GLY A 219 3.81 1.60 17.10
CA GLY A 219 3.25 0.26 17.28
C GLY A 219 2.11 -0.09 16.31
N THR A 220 1.71 0.84 15.44
CA THR A 220 0.76 0.60 14.35
C THR A 220 1.45 0.58 12.98
N PRO A 221 0.84 0.00 11.93
CA PRO A 221 1.35 0.10 10.56
C PRO A 221 1.53 1.56 10.08
N LEU A 222 0.69 2.50 10.53
CA LEU A 222 0.74 3.90 10.12
C LEU A 222 2.02 4.62 10.56
N ALA A 223 2.62 4.25 11.70
CA ALA A 223 3.89 4.82 12.11
C ALA A 223 4.98 4.61 11.05
N PHE A 224 4.99 3.45 10.38
CA PHE A 224 5.93 3.19 9.30
C PHE A 224 5.69 4.12 8.12
N ASP A 225 4.43 4.34 7.73
CA ASP A 225 4.09 5.22 6.61
C ASP A 225 4.43 6.68 6.88
N TYR A 226 4.13 7.19 8.08
CA TYR A 226 4.55 8.53 8.49
C TYR A 226 6.07 8.67 8.59
N ALA A 227 6.77 7.69 9.17
CA ALA A 227 8.23 7.69 9.24
C ALA A 227 8.88 7.66 7.85
N ARG A 228 8.31 6.89 6.90
CA ARG A 228 8.75 6.86 5.50
C ARG A 228 8.56 8.22 4.82
N ASN A 229 7.41 8.87 5.04
CA ASN A 229 7.19 10.23 4.55
C ASN A 229 8.16 11.23 5.19
N LEU A 230 8.39 11.15 6.50
CA LEU A 230 9.36 11.99 7.20
C LEU A 230 10.78 11.83 6.63
N ALA A 231 11.22 10.59 6.40
CA ALA A 231 12.53 10.31 5.84
C ALA A 231 12.70 10.94 4.45
N LEU A 232 11.66 10.86 3.61
CA LEU A 232 11.66 11.47 2.28
C LEU A 232 11.56 13.00 2.31
N ALA A 233 10.91 13.56 3.32
CA ALA A 233 10.87 15.02 3.53
C ALA A 233 12.24 15.59 3.98
N LEU A 234 13.11 14.76 4.55
CA LEU A 234 14.43 15.15 5.05
C LEU A 234 15.57 14.88 4.04
N ALA A 235 15.29 14.19 2.94
CA ALA A 235 16.26 13.80 1.92
C ALA A 235 16.49 14.91 0.88
#